data_AF-A0A8S0QJX2-F1
#
_entry.id   AF-A0A8S0QJX2-F1
#
_cell.length_a   1.000
_cell.length_b   1.000
_cell.length_c   1.000
_cell.angle_alpha   90.00
_cell.angle_beta   90.00
_cell.angle_gamma   90.00
#
_symmetry.space_group_name_H-M   'P 1'
#
loop_
_entity.id
_entity.type
_entity.pdbx_description
1 polymer ?
#
loop_
_entity_poly.entity_id
_entity_poly.type
_entity_poly.pdbx_seq_one_letter_code
_entity_poly.pdbx_strand_id
1 'polypeptide(L)'
;MLLKVAPASGLLNSHGETLGPLFSAIHSHKSFVGRSGNGYVICASKPTSSKPLTGVIFEPFEEVKKEHMLVPSVPQASLARQKYADECEAVINEQINVEYNVSYVYHAMFAYFDRDNIALKGLAKFFKESSEEERQHAEKFMEYQNKRGGKVKLQSILMPVSEFDHLEKGDALYAMELALSLERLTNEKLLNVHAVAFRNNDVQLADFIDSEFLAEQVLDCVLSIFYHMIFL
;
A
#
# COMPACT_ATOMS: atom_id res chain seq x y z
N MET A 1 26.53 17.31 21.18
CA MET A 1 26.45 16.56 22.46
C MET A 1 26.50 15.09 22.11
N LEU A 2 27.68 14.48 22.30
CA LEU A 2 27.97 13.07 22.03
C LEU A 2 27.48 12.22 23.21
N LEU A 3 26.69 11.18 22.98
CA LEU A 3 26.66 10.01 23.85
C LEU A 3 26.51 8.74 23.00
N LYS A 4 27.49 7.86 23.19
CA LYS A 4 27.62 6.50 22.67
C LYS A 4 28.01 5.64 23.89
N VAL A 5 27.77 4.31 23.79
CA VAL A 5 28.28 3.21 24.67
C VAL A 5 27.33 2.88 25.85
N ALA A 6 26.96 1.63 26.22
CA ALA A 6 27.40 0.26 25.90
C ALA A 6 26.29 -0.79 26.21
N PRO A 7 26.49 -2.08 25.83
CA PRO A 7 25.57 -3.20 26.01
C PRO A 7 25.86 -4.04 27.27
N ALA A 8 24.95 -4.95 27.63
CA ALA A 8 25.15 -5.98 28.64
C ALA A 8 25.12 -7.39 28.02
N SER A 9 26.07 -8.23 28.44
CA SER A 9 26.38 -9.57 27.93
C SER A 9 25.77 -10.68 28.79
N GLY A 10 25.37 -11.79 28.12
CA GLY A 10 25.82 -13.16 28.42
C GLY A 10 25.14 -14.02 29.50
N LEU A 11 24.74 -15.25 29.12
CA LEU A 11 24.98 -16.50 29.85
C LEU A 11 24.72 -17.74 28.96
N LEU A 12 25.75 -18.60 28.81
CA LEU A 12 25.70 -20.02 28.38
C LEU A 12 25.04 -20.89 29.50
N ASN A 13 24.61 -22.17 29.36
CA ASN A 13 25.20 -23.32 28.64
C ASN A 13 24.27 -24.58 28.56
N SER A 14 24.58 -25.44 27.58
CA SER A 14 24.63 -26.93 27.48
C SER A 14 23.51 -27.91 27.93
N HIS A 15 23.10 -28.79 26.99
CA HIS A 15 23.07 -30.28 26.97
C HIS A 15 22.23 -30.69 25.72
N GLY A 16 22.60 -31.52 24.73
CA GLY A 16 23.56 -32.62 24.63
C GLY A 16 22.82 -33.95 24.63
N GLU A 17 22.42 -34.49 23.47
CA GLU A 17 22.53 -35.92 23.07
C GLU A 17 21.78 -36.29 21.77
N THR A 18 22.42 -37.18 21.01
CA THR A 18 22.05 -37.76 19.71
C THR A 18 21.83 -39.26 19.94
N LEU A 19 20.87 -39.93 19.28
CA LEU A 19 20.95 -41.36 18.92
C LEU A 19 19.80 -41.78 17.98
N GLY A 20 20.16 -42.57 16.96
CA GLY A 20 19.31 -42.96 15.82
C GLY A 20 18.42 -44.21 16.04
N PRO A 21 17.79 -44.72 14.95
CA PRO A 21 16.65 -45.63 15.00
C PRO A 21 17.02 -47.09 14.68
N LEU A 22 16.23 -48.07 15.14
CA LEU A 22 16.30 -49.45 14.66
C LEU A 22 15.09 -50.33 15.06
N PHE A 23 14.77 -51.28 14.16
CA PHE A 23 13.92 -52.49 14.26
C PHE A 23 12.39 -52.32 14.05
N SER A 24 11.66 -53.23 13.37
CA SER A 24 11.99 -54.32 12.44
C SER A 24 10.68 -54.86 11.82
N ALA A 25 10.83 -55.55 10.68
CA ALA A 25 9.79 -56.17 9.86
C ALA A 25 9.15 -57.44 10.47
N ILE A 26 7.96 -57.80 9.97
CA ILE A 26 7.38 -59.15 10.07
C ILE A 26 7.02 -59.66 8.66
N HIS A 27 7.59 -60.81 8.31
CA HIS A 27 7.28 -61.68 7.17
C HIS A 27 6.02 -62.52 7.44
N SER A 28 5.28 -62.88 6.37
CA SER A 28 4.88 -64.28 6.19
C SER A 28 4.57 -64.60 4.72
N HIS A 29 5.34 -65.55 4.20
CA HIS A 29 5.10 -66.29 2.95
C HIS A 29 3.91 -67.26 3.09
N LYS A 30 3.20 -67.52 1.99
CA LYS A 30 2.68 -68.86 1.63
C LYS A 30 2.58 -68.96 0.10
N SER A 31 3.21 -70.00 -0.44
CA SER A 31 3.13 -70.48 -1.83
C SER A 31 2.42 -71.83 -1.85
N PHE A 32 1.72 -72.18 -2.94
CA PHE A 32 1.67 -73.55 -3.53
C PHE A 32 0.87 -73.57 -4.87
N VAL A 33 1.57 -73.96 -5.95
CA VAL A 33 1.24 -74.85 -7.11
C VAL A 33 -0.21 -74.94 -7.64
N GLY A 34 -0.56 -74.95 -8.93
CA GLY A 34 0.16 -74.97 -10.22
C GLY A 34 -0.78 -75.30 -11.41
N ARG A 35 -0.21 -75.34 -12.63
CA ARG A 35 -0.63 -76.03 -13.89
C ARG A 35 -1.16 -75.19 -15.08
N SER A 36 -0.24 -74.95 -16.02
CA SER A 36 -0.28 -75.09 -17.50
C SER A 36 -1.49 -74.60 -18.32
N GLY A 37 -1.26 -73.62 -19.19
CA GLY A 37 -2.08 -73.31 -20.37
C GLY A 37 -1.46 -72.21 -21.25
N ASN A 38 -1.19 -72.53 -22.53
CA ASN A 38 -0.63 -71.65 -23.56
C ASN A 38 -1.40 -70.34 -23.76
N GLY A 39 -0.69 -69.22 -23.90
CA GLY A 39 -1.25 -67.97 -24.43
C GLY A 39 -0.19 -66.86 -24.52
N TYR A 40 0.13 -66.42 -25.74
CA TYR A 40 1.01 -65.28 -26.01
C TYR A 40 0.40 -63.98 -25.48
N VAL A 41 1.13 -63.18 -24.69
CA VAL A 41 0.89 -61.72 -24.55
C VAL A 41 2.22 -60.96 -24.39
N ILE A 42 2.57 -60.28 -25.48
CA ILE A 42 3.31 -59.02 -25.67
C ILE A 42 4.00 -58.40 -24.44
N CYS A 43 5.33 -58.27 -24.51
CA CYS A 43 6.10 -57.28 -23.74
C CYS A 43 5.88 -55.89 -24.35
N ALA A 44 5.36 -54.94 -23.57
CA ALA A 44 5.36 -53.52 -23.92
C ALA A 44 6.03 -52.71 -22.80
N SER A 45 6.89 -51.82 -23.26
CA SER A 45 7.85 -50.97 -22.56
C SER A 45 7.28 -50.04 -21.48
N LYS A 46 8.18 -49.69 -20.54
CA LYS A 46 8.23 -48.55 -19.58
C LYS A 46 6.99 -47.63 -19.47
N PRO A 47 6.57 -47.23 -18.24
CA PRO A 47 5.53 -46.25 -18.08
C PRO A 47 6.03 -44.89 -18.58
N THR A 48 5.55 -44.49 -19.75
CA THR A 48 5.57 -43.10 -20.17
C THR A 48 4.56 -42.35 -19.32
N SER A 49 4.99 -41.23 -18.74
CA SER A 49 4.13 -40.27 -18.06
C SER A 49 3.18 -39.63 -19.08
N SER A 50 2.12 -40.33 -19.48
CA SER A 50 0.99 -39.73 -20.17
C SER A 50 -0.02 -39.29 -19.12
N LYS A 51 0.11 -38.05 -18.63
CA LYS A 51 -1.08 -37.37 -18.11
C LYS A 51 -2.10 -37.34 -19.26
N PRO A 52 -3.32 -37.85 -19.08
CA PRO A 52 -4.36 -37.70 -20.10
C PRO A 52 -4.53 -36.21 -20.37
N LEU A 53 -4.64 -35.82 -21.64
CA LEU A 53 -5.11 -34.48 -22.02
C LEU A 53 -6.60 -34.39 -21.71
N THR A 54 -6.96 -34.43 -20.43
CA THR A 54 -8.28 -34.07 -19.96
C THR A 54 -8.41 -32.57 -20.15
N GLY A 55 -9.39 -32.14 -20.94
CA GLY A 55 -9.71 -30.73 -21.24
C GLY A 55 -10.23 -29.96 -20.02
N VAL A 56 -9.65 -30.18 -18.85
CA VAL A 56 -9.92 -29.47 -17.61
C VAL A 56 -9.03 -28.23 -17.63
N ILE A 57 -9.67 -27.07 -17.79
CA ILE A 57 -8.99 -25.77 -17.95
C ILE A 57 -8.70 -25.11 -16.59
N PHE A 58 -9.42 -25.50 -15.53
CA PHE A 58 -9.33 -24.90 -14.20
C PHE A 58 -9.61 -25.96 -13.12
N GLU A 59 -8.72 -26.07 -12.12
CA GLU A 59 -8.84 -27.02 -11.01
C GLU A 59 -8.76 -26.26 -9.67
N PRO A 60 -9.90 -25.73 -9.17
CA PRO A 60 -9.89 -24.75 -8.08
C PRO A 60 -9.15 -25.24 -6.83
N PHE A 61 -9.35 -26.50 -6.43
CA PHE A 61 -8.71 -27.06 -5.23
C PHE A 61 -7.22 -27.38 -5.38
N GLU A 62 -6.72 -27.59 -6.60
CA GLU A 62 -5.27 -27.74 -6.85
C GLU A 62 -4.58 -26.38 -6.93
N GLU A 63 -5.28 -25.36 -7.45
CA GLU A 63 -4.76 -23.99 -7.57
C GLU A 63 -4.69 -23.29 -6.20
N VAL A 64 -5.74 -23.40 -5.38
CA VAL A 64 -5.78 -22.77 -4.04
C VAL A 64 -4.85 -23.44 -3.02
N LYS A 65 -4.37 -24.67 -3.25
CA LYS A 65 -3.35 -25.30 -2.35
C LYS A 65 -2.09 -24.46 -2.26
N LYS A 66 -1.71 -23.76 -3.34
CA LYS A 66 -0.57 -22.85 -3.35
C LYS A 66 -0.83 -21.62 -2.47
N GLU A 67 -2.06 -21.14 -2.44
CA GLU A 67 -2.46 -19.97 -1.63
C GLU A 67 -2.69 -20.32 -0.16
N HIS A 68 -3.26 -21.49 0.14
CA HIS A 68 -3.50 -21.95 1.51
C HIS A 68 -2.20 -22.14 2.31
N MET A 69 -1.07 -22.43 1.64
CA MET A 69 0.27 -22.48 2.25
C MET A 69 0.86 -21.09 2.54
N LEU A 70 0.28 -20.02 1.96
CA LEU A 70 0.75 -18.64 2.07
C LEU A 70 -0.07 -17.81 3.06
N VAL A 71 -1.14 -18.37 3.65
CA VAL A 71 -1.94 -17.68 4.67
C VAL A 71 -1.05 -17.42 5.89
N PRO A 72 -0.83 -16.15 6.28
CA PRO A 72 0.02 -15.84 7.41
C PRO A 72 -0.53 -16.43 8.73
N SER A 73 0.34 -17.11 9.48
CA SER A 73 0.01 -17.66 10.80
C SER A 73 0.34 -16.70 11.96
N VAL A 74 1.17 -15.68 11.70
CA VAL A 74 1.58 -14.71 12.70
C VAL A 74 0.52 -13.59 12.85
N PRO A 75 0.09 -13.24 14.08
CA PRO A 75 -0.96 -12.25 14.29
C PRO A 75 -0.69 -10.85 13.72
N GLN A 76 0.58 -10.49 13.53
CA GLN A 76 1.00 -9.15 13.08
C GLN A 76 1.06 -9.01 11.55
N ALA A 77 0.88 -10.10 10.79
CA ALA A 77 0.86 -10.09 9.33
C ALA A 77 -0.56 -9.89 8.80
N SER A 78 -0.68 -9.17 7.70
CA SER A 78 -1.98 -8.96 7.05
C SER A 78 -2.41 -10.20 6.28
N LEU A 79 -3.65 -10.62 6.47
CA LEU A 79 -4.28 -11.71 5.71
C LEU A 79 -4.69 -11.29 4.29
N ALA A 80 -4.83 -9.99 4.04
CA ALA A 80 -5.33 -9.45 2.78
C ALA A 80 -4.22 -8.98 1.82
N ARG A 81 -2.97 -8.89 2.28
CA ARG A 81 -1.88 -8.32 1.50
C ARG A 81 -1.49 -9.25 0.36
N GLN A 82 -1.82 -8.85 -0.87
CA GLN A 82 -1.51 -9.58 -2.10
C GLN A 82 -0.90 -8.63 -3.14
N LYS A 83 0.26 -9.01 -3.68
CA LYS A 83 0.98 -8.25 -4.73
C LYS A 83 1.09 -6.74 -4.44
N TYR A 84 1.29 -6.40 -3.17
CA TYR A 84 1.42 -5.01 -2.72
C TYR A 84 2.82 -4.81 -2.16
N ALA A 85 3.72 -4.27 -3.00
CA ALA A 85 5.13 -4.12 -2.68
C ALA A 85 5.36 -3.13 -1.53
N ASP A 86 6.45 -3.27 -0.78
CA ASP A 86 6.80 -2.34 0.30
C ASP A 86 7.03 -0.91 -0.20
N GLU A 87 7.50 -0.76 -1.45
CA GLU A 87 7.62 0.56 -2.09
C GLU A 87 6.26 1.23 -2.31
N CYS A 88 5.24 0.45 -2.73
CA CYS A 88 3.86 0.94 -2.86
C CYS A 88 3.26 1.32 -1.51
N GLU A 89 3.51 0.52 -0.47
CA GLU A 89 3.09 0.84 0.91
C GLU A 89 3.75 2.13 1.41
N ALA A 90 5.05 2.29 1.14
CA ALA A 90 5.82 3.46 1.56
C ALA A 90 5.32 4.73 0.88
N VAL A 91 5.15 4.71 -0.45
CA VAL A 91 4.72 5.91 -1.19
C VAL A 91 3.29 6.34 -0.82
N ILE A 92 2.40 5.41 -0.47
CA ILE A 92 1.07 5.75 0.05
C ILE A 92 1.16 6.41 1.43
N ASN A 93 2.05 5.93 2.32
CA ASN A 93 2.29 6.60 3.60
C ASN A 93 2.88 8.00 3.42
N GLU A 94 3.74 8.20 2.43
CA GLU A 94 4.26 9.52 2.08
C GLU A 94 3.13 10.44 1.58
N GLN A 95 2.26 9.94 0.68
CA GLN A 95 1.14 10.73 0.16
C GLN A 95 0.13 11.09 1.24
N ILE A 96 -0.20 10.17 2.17
CA ILE A 96 -1.04 10.47 3.35
C ILE A 96 -0.48 11.69 4.11
N ASN A 97 0.85 11.74 4.29
CA ASN A 97 1.47 12.87 4.97
C ASN A 97 1.45 14.15 4.13
N VAL A 98 1.57 14.06 2.80
CA VAL A 98 1.40 15.23 1.90
C VAL A 98 0.02 15.84 2.11
N GLU A 99 -1.05 15.07 1.99
CA GLU A 99 -2.44 15.59 2.12
C GLU A 99 -2.70 16.17 3.51
N TYR A 100 -2.21 15.52 4.59
CA TYR A 100 -2.32 16.08 5.93
C TYR A 100 -1.56 17.41 6.10
N ASN A 101 -0.38 17.57 5.48
CA ASN A 101 0.36 18.83 5.56
C ASN A 101 -0.37 19.93 4.77
N VAL A 102 -0.92 19.64 3.60
CA VAL A 102 -1.68 20.61 2.80
C VAL A 102 -2.96 21.00 3.55
N SER A 103 -3.70 20.05 4.11
CA SER A 103 -4.85 20.30 4.99
C SER A 103 -4.51 21.26 6.12
N TYR A 104 -3.34 21.09 6.76
CA TYR A 104 -2.93 21.94 7.88
C TYR A 104 -2.49 23.34 7.43
N VAL A 105 -1.88 23.47 6.25
CA VAL A 105 -1.56 24.77 5.64
C VAL A 105 -2.84 25.53 5.30
N TYR A 106 -3.84 24.88 4.70
CA TYR A 106 -5.14 25.50 4.45
C TYR A 106 -5.85 25.92 5.72
N HIS A 107 -5.72 25.13 6.80
CA HIS A 107 -6.25 25.52 8.10
C HIS A 107 -5.59 26.79 8.66
N ALA A 108 -4.28 26.96 8.44
CA ALA A 108 -3.56 28.16 8.82
C ALA A 108 -3.99 29.39 8.00
N MET A 109 -4.22 29.22 6.69
CA MET A 109 -4.79 30.27 5.84
C MET A 109 -6.19 30.68 6.31
N PHE A 110 -7.06 29.72 6.62
CA PHE A 110 -8.36 29.99 7.24
C PHE A 110 -8.20 30.84 8.50
N ALA A 111 -7.33 30.43 9.43
CA ALA A 111 -7.12 31.15 10.69
C ALA A 111 -6.60 32.58 10.48
N TYR A 112 -5.85 32.84 9.40
CA TYR A 112 -5.41 34.19 9.03
C TYR A 112 -6.57 35.04 8.49
N PHE A 113 -7.31 34.55 7.50
CA PHE A 113 -8.39 35.31 6.86
C PHE A 113 -9.62 35.50 7.74
N ASP A 114 -9.80 34.67 8.76
CA ASP A 114 -10.90 34.80 9.72
C ASP A 114 -10.66 35.90 10.78
N ARG A 115 -9.42 36.40 10.93
CA ARG A 115 -9.09 37.49 11.87
C ARG A 115 -9.96 38.73 11.64
N ASP A 116 -10.30 39.44 12.70
CA ASP A 116 -11.19 40.61 12.65
C ASP A 116 -10.61 41.79 11.86
N ASN A 117 -9.29 41.92 11.84
CA ASN A 117 -8.57 42.97 11.10
C ASN A 117 -8.33 42.65 9.62
N ILE A 118 -8.48 41.38 9.20
CA ILE A 118 -8.40 40.95 7.79
C ILE A 118 -9.81 40.85 7.19
N ALA A 119 -10.72 40.20 7.90
CA ALA A 119 -12.16 40.14 7.62
C ALA A 119 -12.58 39.65 6.21
N LEU A 120 -11.74 38.87 5.53
CA LEU A 120 -12.05 38.28 4.22
C LEU A 120 -12.79 36.94 4.39
N LYS A 121 -14.05 37.01 4.86
CA LYS A 121 -14.85 35.83 5.23
C LYS A 121 -15.09 34.83 4.08
N GLY A 122 -15.10 35.28 2.83
CA GLY A 122 -15.18 34.40 1.66
C GLY A 122 -13.95 33.49 1.55
N LEU A 123 -12.75 34.07 1.66
CA LEU A 123 -11.48 33.31 1.64
C LEU A 123 -11.34 32.43 2.87
N ALA A 124 -11.72 32.93 4.05
CA ALA A 124 -11.72 32.14 5.27
C ALA A 124 -12.58 30.88 5.12
N LYS A 125 -13.80 31.03 4.57
CA LYS A 125 -14.68 29.89 4.29
C LYS A 125 -14.06 28.93 3.29
N PHE A 126 -13.55 29.44 2.16
CA PHE A 126 -12.90 28.64 1.13
C PHE A 126 -11.76 27.78 1.70
N PHE A 127 -10.78 28.40 2.38
CA PHE A 127 -9.65 27.66 2.95
C PHE A 127 -10.04 26.69 4.07
N LYS A 128 -11.14 26.96 4.78
CA LYS A 128 -11.69 26.01 5.74
C LYS A 128 -12.24 24.76 5.05
N GLU A 129 -13.02 24.94 3.99
CA GLU A 129 -13.57 23.85 3.19
C GLU A 129 -12.45 23.04 2.51
N SER A 130 -11.46 23.71 1.90
CA SER A 130 -10.28 23.05 1.32
C SER A 130 -9.46 22.28 2.36
N SER A 131 -9.30 22.81 3.58
CA SER A 131 -8.63 22.08 4.66
C SER A 131 -9.36 20.78 5.02
N GLU A 132 -10.69 20.79 5.02
CA GLU A 132 -11.51 19.61 5.30
C GLU A 132 -11.45 18.60 4.15
N GLU A 133 -11.47 19.05 2.90
CA GLU A 133 -11.32 18.23 1.69
C GLU A 133 -9.97 17.49 1.66
N GLU A 134 -8.86 18.19 1.88
CA GLU A 134 -7.54 17.54 1.91
C GLU A 134 -7.39 16.53 3.05
N ARG A 135 -8.09 16.75 4.16
CA ARG A 135 -8.14 15.75 5.23
C ARG A 135 -8.88 14.49 4.78
N GLN A 136 -9.96 14.64 4.00
CA GLN A 136 -10.69 13.51 3.42
C GLN A 136 -9.82 12.77 2.40
N HIS A 137 -8.99 13.46 1.62
CA HIS A 137 -8.00 12.84 0.74
C HIS A 137 -7.02 11.95 1.52
N ALA A 138 -6.46 12.47 2.62
CA ALA A 138 -5.59 11.71 3.51
C ALA A 138 -6.29 10.44 4.06
N GLU A 139 -7.53 10.58 4.51
CA GLU A 139 -8.35 9.49 5.04
C GLU A 139 -8.64 8.43 3.96
N LYS A 140 -8.96 8.84 2.72
CA LYS A 140 -9.16 7.94 1.56
C LYS A 140 -7.91 7.10 1.29
N PHE A 141 -6.71 7.70 1.36
CA PHE A 141 -5.46 6.95 1.26
C PHE A 141 -5.23 5.98 2.44
N MET A 142 -5.57 6.36 3.67
CA MET A 142 -5.46 5.49 4.84
C MET A 142 -6.37 4.26 4.74
N GLU A 143 -7.61 4.46 4.29
CA GLU A 143 -8.54 3.37 4.03
C GLU A 143 -8.01 2.43 2.94
N TYR A 144 -7.50 3.00 1.85
CA TYR A 144 -6.89 2.24 0.76
C TYR A 144 -5.67 1.43 1.22
N GLN A 145 -4.78 2.03 2.01
CA GLN A 145 -3.61 1.38 2.62
C GLN A 145 -4.03 0.13 3.41
N ASN A 146 -5.04 0.27 4.27
CA ASN A 146 -5.57 -0.84 5.07
C ASN A 146 -6.26 -1.90 4.19
N LYS A 147 -7.00 -1.49 3.15
CA LYS A 147 -7.65 -2.38 2.17
C LYS A 147 -6.65 -3.26 1.43
N ARG A 148 -5.46 -2.73 1.12
CA ARG A 148 -4.35 -3.48 0.49
C ARG A 148 -3.52 -4.31 1.46
N GLY A 149 -3.86 -4.26 2.75
CA GLY A 149 -3.15 -4.97 3.80
C GLY A 149 -1.80 -4.35 4.17
N GLY A 150 -1.55 -3.10 3.78
CA GLY A 150 -0.45 -2.29 4.27
C GLY A 150 -0.75 -1.73 5.67
N LYS A 151 0.23 -1.03 6.24
CA LYS A 151 0.14 -0.40 7.56
C LYS A 151 0.31 1.11 7.40
N VAL A 152 -0.70 1.84 7.86
CA VAL A 152 -0.63 3.30 7.95
C VAL A 152 0.44 3.69 8.97
N LYS A 153 1.35 4.58 8.57
CA LYS A 153 2.39 5.18 9.40
C LYS A 153 2.29 6.69 9.30
N LEU A 154 1.46 7.29 10.15
CA LEU A 154 1.34 8.75 10.24
C LEU A 154 2.69 9.37 10.65
N GLN A 155 3.11 10.38 9.91
CA GLN A 155 4.36 11.09 10.14
C GLN A 155 4.09 12.45 10.81
N SER A 156 5.15 13.16 11.16
CA SER A 156 5.04 14.51 11.71
C SER A 156 4.53 15.50 10.65
N ILE A 157 3.54 16.30 11.04
CA ILE A 157 3.10 17.46 10.27
C ILE A 157 3.98 18.65 10.64
N LEU A 158 4.50 19.36 9.64
CA LEU A 158 5.33 20.53 9.87
C LEU A 158 4.47 21.73 10.29
N MET A 159 5.04 22.61 11.11
CA MET A 159 4.38 23.84 11.49
C MET A 159 4.22 24.75 10.26
N PRO A 160 2.99 25.13 9.88
CA PRO A 160 2.74 25.99 8.73
C PRO A 160 3.08 27.44 9.06
N VAL A 161 3.21 28.26 8.02
CA VAL A 161 3.30 29.71 8.17
C VAL A 161 1.96 30.26 8.68
N SER A 162 1.99 31.26 9.56
CA SER A 162 0.80 31.86 10.17
C SER A 162 0.43 33.24 9.63
N GLU A 163 1.34 33.90 8.91
CA GLU A 163 1.16 35.23 8.32
C GLU A 163 1.19 35.15 6.80
N PHE A 164 0.23 35.81 6.16
CA PHE A 164 0.07 35.82 4.71
C PHE A 164 -0.04 37.24 4.15
N ASP A 165 0.43 38.24 4.90
CA ASP A 165 0.48 39.61 4.44
C ASP A 165 1.52 39.78 3.34
N HIS A 166 1.17 40.54 2.29
CA HIS A 166 2.09 40.77 1.18
C HIS A 166 1.95 42.18 0.61
N LEU A 167 3.01 42.98 0.70
CA LEU A 167 3.00 44.41 0.35
C LEU A 167 2.58 44.70 -1.10
N GLU A 168 3.10 43.95 -2.07
CA GLU A 168 2.84 44.23 -3.49
C GLU A 168 1.56 43.59 -4.02
N LYS A 169 1.27 42.35 -3.63
CA LYS A 169 0.14 41.55 -4.14
C LYS A 169 -1.14 41.72 -3.33
N GLY A 170 -1.02 42.14 -2.08
CA GLY A 170 -2.06 41.97 -1.08
C GLY A 170 -2.22 40.52 -0.67
N ASP A 171 -2.81 40.34 0.51
CA ASP A 171 -2.89 39.05 1.20
C ASP A 171 -3.68 38.01 0.42
N ALA A 172 -4.80 38.44 -0.19
CA ALA A 172 -5.71 37.57 -0.92
C ALA A 172 -5.05 36.93 -2.15
N LEU A 173 -4.44 37.75 -3.02
CA LEU A 173 -3.78 37.25 -4.22
C LEU A 173 -2.57 36.38 -3.86
N TYR A 174 -1.78 36.79 -2.87
CA TYR A 174 -0.65 36.01 -2.39
C TYR A 174 -1.08 34.62 -1.89
N ALA A 175 -2.13 34.54 -1.07
CA ALA A 175 -2.62 33.25 -0.57
C ALA A 175 -3.16 32.35 -1.67
N MET A 176 -3.87 32.88 -2.68
CA MET A 176 -4.36 32.07 -3.79
C MET A 176 -3.22 31.55 -4.69
N GLU A 177 -2.17 32.35 -4.93
CA GLU A 177 -0.98 31.87 -5.64
C GLU A 177 -0.22 30.79 -4.85
N LEU A 178 -0.18 30.92 -3.53
CA LEU A 178 0.39 29.90 -2.65
C LEU A 178 -0.44 28.61 -2.70
N ALA A 179 -1.76 28.70 -2.63
CA ALA A 179 -2.67 27.57 -2.82
C ALA A 179 -2.45 26.88 -4.17
N LEU A 180 -2.40 27.64 -5.26
CA LEU A 180 -2.11 27.10 -6.60
C LEU A 180 -0.76 26.36 -6.65
N SER A 181 0.24 26.89 -5.96
CA SER A 181 1.57 26.27 -5.89
C SER A 181 1.54 24.97 -5.10
N LEU A 182 0.78 24.91 -3.99
CA LEU A 182 0.57 23.70 -3.21
C LEU A 182 -0.13 22.62 -4.06
N GLU A 183 -1.22 22.96 -4.75
CA GLU A 183 -1.95 22.00 -5.58
C GLU A 183 -1.09 21.40 -6.70
N ARG A 184 -0.24 22.22 -7.33
CA ARG A 184 0.71 21.74 -8.33
C ARG A 184 1.73 20.77 -7.75
N LEU A 185 2.26 21.07 -6.56
CA LEU A 185 3.19 20.18 -5.86
C LEU A 185 2.51 18.88 -5.43
N THR A 186 1.28 18.93 -4.93
CA THR A 186 0.48 17.73 -4.60
C THR A 186 0.26 16.87 -5.83
N ASN A 187 -0.08 17.47 -6.98
CA ASN A 187 -0.24 16.75 -8.23
C ASN A 187 1.07 16.07 -8.69
N GLU A 188 2.23 16.74 -8.58
CA GLU A 188 3.52 16.11 -8.85
C GLU A 188 3.78 14.89 -7.93
N LYS A 189 3.34 14.96 -6.67
CA LYS A 189 3.44 13.83 -5.73
C LYS A 189 2.51 12.68 -6.12
N LEU A 190 1.27 12.96 -6.52
CA LEU A 190 0.34 11.94 -7.04
C LEU A 190 0.88 11.24 -8.29
N LEU A 191 1.47 11.99 -9.22
CA LEU A 191 2.15 11.42 -10.40
C LEU A 191 3.32 10.51 -10.01
N ASN A 192 4.04 10.84 -8.93
CA ASN A 192 5.07 9.96 -8.40
C ASN A 192 4.48 8.67 -7.79
N VAL A 193 3.35 8.75 -7.07
CA VAL A 193 2.63 7.54 -6.58
C VAL A 193 2.26 6.64 -7.76
N HIS A 194 1.70 7.22 -8.82
CA HIS A 194 1.35 6.49 -10.04
C HIS A 194 2.57 5.84 -10.70
N ALA A 195 3.69 6.56 -10.82
CA ALA A 195 4.92 6.02 -11.36
C ALA A 195 5.47 4.84 -10.53
N VAL A 196 5.41 4.91 -9.19
CA VAL A 196 5.79 3.80 -8.30
C VAL A 196 4.89 2.60 -8.50
N ALA A 197 3.57 2.80 -8.63
CA ALA A 197 2.61 1.76 -8.91
C ALA A 197 2.92 1.05 -10.24
N PHE A 198 3.17 1.82 -11.30
CA PHE A 198 3.52 1.31 -12.61
C PHE A 198 4.81 0.47 -12.59
N ARG A 199 5.90 0.98 -11.97
CA ARG A 199 7.18 0.25 -11.87
C ARG A 199 7.05 -1.07 -11.11
N ASN A 200 6.16 -1.13 -10.11
CA ASN A 200 5.89 -2.33 -9.33
C ASN A 200 4.81 -3.25 -9.95
N ASN A 201 4.27 -2.90 -11.12
CA ASN A 201 3.17 -3.60 -11.78
C ASN A 201 1.92 -3.72 -10.89
N ASP A 202 1.67 -2.73 -10.03
CA ASP A 202 0.47 -2.67 -9.20
C ASP A 202 -0.66 -1.95 -9.95
N VAL A 203 -1.36 -2.72 -10.78
CA VAL A 203 -2.42 -2.22 -11.66
C VAL A 203 -3.56 -1.56 -10.87
N GLN A 204 -3.92 -2.13 -9.72
CA GLN A 204 -5.04 -1.63 -8.93
C GLN A 204 -4.68 -0.37 -8.15
N LEU A 205 -3.41 -0.18 -7.77
CA LEU A 205 -2.94 1.10 -7.25
C LEU A 205 -2.92 2.18 -8.33
N ALA A 206 -2.42 1.88 -9.53
CA ALA A 206 -2.44 2.86 -10.62
C ALA A 206 -3.86 3.34 -10.93
N ASP A 207 -4.81 2.40 -11.06
CA ASP A 207 -6.23 2.68 -11.30
C ASP A 207 -6.87 3.50 -10.16
N PHE A 208 -6.53 3.21 -8.91
CA PHE A 208 -7.00 4.00 -7.75
C PHE A 208 -6.54 5.46 -7.83
N ILE A 209 -5.27 5.71 -8.18
CA ILE A 209 -4.77 7.08 -8.33
C ILE A 209 -5.41 7.81 -9.51
N ASP A 210 -5.58 7.11 -10.64
CA ASP A 210 -6.18 7.68 -11.85
C ASP A 210 -7.66 8.06 -11.62
N SER A 211 -8.43 7.18 -10.99
CA SER A 211 -9.88 7.33 -10.80
C SER A 211 -10.27 8.28 -9.67
N GLU A 212 -9.55 8.26 -8.55
CA GLU A 212 -9.96 8.95 -7.32
C GLU A 212 -9.23 10.27 -7.06
N PHE A 213 -8.13 10.59 -7.77
CA PHE A 213 -7.33 11.77 -7.44
C PHE A 213 -6.89 12.58 -8.67
N LEU A 214 -6.33 11.96 -9.72
CA LEU A 214 -5.77 12.74 -10.84
C LEU A 214 -6.84 13.51 -11.63
N ALA A 215 -8.06 12.96 -11.74
CA ALA A 215 -9.18 13.67 -12.34
C ALA A 215 -9.64 14.86 -11.47
N GLU A 216 -9.77 14.64 -10.16
CA GLU A 216 -10.17 15.66 -9.18
C GLU A 216 -9.15 16.81 -9.12
N GLN A 217 -7.84 16.52 -9.11
CA GLN A 217 -6.83 17.59 -9.03
C GLN A 217 -6.82 18.57 -10.20
N VAL A 218 -7.09 18.10 -11.42
CA VAL A 218 -7.10 18.96 -12.60
C VAL A 218 -8.35 19.84 -12.63
N LEU A 219 -9.51 19.28 -12.25
CA LEU A 219 -10.80 19.93 -12.37
C LEU A 219 -11.17 20.76 -11.14
N ASP A 220 -11.07 20.17 -9.95
CA ASP A 220 -11.69 20.71 -8.75
C ASP A 220 -10.71 21.55 -7.93
N CYS A 221 -9.42 21.22 -7.94
CA CYS A 221 -8.41 21.96 -7.18
C CYS A 221 -7.79 23.09 -8.03
N VAL A 222 -7.11 22.74 -9.12
CA VAL A 222 -6.36 23.73 -9.92
C VAL A 222 -7.29 24.71 -10.63
N LEU A 223 -8.34 24.23 -11.30
CA LEU A 223 -9.24 25.10 -12.06
C LEU A 223 -10.06 26.01 -11.13
N SER A 224 -10.55 25.49 -10.00
CA SER A 224 -11.29 26.28 -9.01
C SER A 224 -10.47 27.42 -8.42
N ILE A 225 -9.19 27.18 -8.11
CA ILE A 225 -8.26 28.21 -7.64
C ILE A 225 -8.06 29.28 -8.72
N PHE A 226 -7.87 28.89 -9.98
CA PHE A 226 -7.75 29.85 -11.08
C PHE A 226 -9.01 30.72 -11.24
N TYR A 227 -10.20 30.14 -11.11
CA TYR A 227 -11.44 30.91 -11.15
C TYR A 227 -11.49 31.94 -10.02
N HIS A 228 -11.16 31.56 -8.79
CA HIS A 228 -11.13 32.49 -7.66
C HIS A 228 -10.09 33.61 -7.86
N MET A 229 -8.93 33.32 -8.44
CA MET A 229 -7.94 34.35 -8.79
C MET A 229 -8.43 35.37 -9.81
N ILE A 230 -9.31 34.99 -10.75
CA ILE A 230 -9.86 35.91 -11.76
C ILE A 230 -10.91 36.85 -11.15
N PHE A 231 -11.62 36.42 -10.11
CA PHE A 231 -12.70 37.18 -9.47
C PHE A 231 -12.28 37.89 -8.18
N LEU A 232 -10.99 37.87 -7.84
CA LEU A 232 -10.34 38.70 -6.82
C LEU A 232 -10.03 40.09 -7.38
#